data_AF-A0A160IS84-F1
#
_entry.id   AF-A0A160IS84-F1
#
_cell.length_a   1.000
_cell.length_b   1.000
_cell.length_c   1.000
_cell.angle_alpha   90.00
_cell.angle_beta   90.00
_cell.angle_gamma   90.00
#
_symmetry.space_group_name_H-M   'P 1'
#
loop_
_entity.id
_entity.type
_entity.pdbx_description
1 polymer ?
#
loop_
_entity_poly.entity_id
_entity_poly.type
_entity_poly.pdbx_seq_one_letter_code
_entity_poly.pdbx_strand_id
1 'polypeptide(L)'
;MRAEEIKEMRRKQFMMLNIVIILIMYVVFLLIMLADMTYASLYFLLGVVAFMNGLIGLLKKESTKYLLLIFEKVATYEKKKMGKEWEKQRRLSYFMNISLSIIMFFQVYLHRNSIDKVLQLDWPILLLVTIWILAVVNIGLFFHVRNVDCSSPNLWYTRKKNLFIISIGIFFVILTVSSFIIYIYAL
;
A
#
# COMPACT_ATOMS: atom_id res chain seq x y z
N MET A 1 -11.08 -25.17 2.84
CA MET A 1 -11.78 -24.40 1.79
C MET A 1 -11.55 -25.12 0.49
N ARG A 2 -12.60 -25.27 -0.31
CA ARG A 2 -12.50 -25.81 -1.66
C ARG A 2 -11.84 -24.78 -2.59
N ALA A 3 -11.29 -25.24 -3.73
CA ALA A 3 -10.60 -24.36 -4.67
C ALA A 3 -11.51 -23.22 -5.19
N GLU A 4 -12.79 -23.50 -5.39
CA GLU A 4 -13.80 -22.52 -5.83
C GLU A 4 -14.02 -21.41 -4.79
N GLU A 5 -14.12 -21.79 -3.51
CA GLU A 5 -14.28 -20.84 -2.40
C GLU A 5 -13.06 -19.92 -2.26
N ILE A 6 -11.86 -20.44 -2.55
CA ILE A 6 -10.62 -19.65 -2.56
C ILE A 6 -10.64 -18.66 -3.72
N LYS A 7 -11.01 -19.10 -4.92
CA LYS A 7 -11.11 -18.25 -6.11
C LYS A 7 -12.10 -17.10 -5.90
N GLU A 8 -13.27 -17.40 -5.34
CA GLU A 8 -14.28 -16.38 -5.03
C GLU A 8 -13.78 -15.39 -3.97
N MET A 9 -13.14 -15.87 -2.92
CA MET A 9 -12.52 -15.03 -1.88
C MET A 9 -11.46 -14.11 -2.48
N ARG A 10 -10.56 -14.60 -3.34
CA ARG A 10 -9.55 -13.76 -4.00
C ARG A 10 -10.19 -12.71 -4.90
N ARG A 11 -11.20 -13.06 -5.69
CA ARG A 11 -11.93 -12.08 -6.53
C ARG A 11 -12.54 -10.96 -5.68
N LYS A 12 -13.18 -11.30 -4.56
CA LYS A 12 -13.74 -10.33 -3.62
C LYS A 12 -12.66 -9.47 -2.96
N GLN A 13 -11.50 -10.05 -2.61
CA GLN A 13 -10.35 -9.32 -2.07
C GLN A 13 -9.85 -8.26 -3.06
N PHE A 14 -9.65 -8.61 -4.33
CA PHE A 14 -9.23 -7.67 -5.37
C PHE A 14 -10.23 -6.52 -5.55
N MET A 15 -11.52 -6.85 -5.68
CA MET A 15 -12.58 -5.87 -5.86
C MET A 15 -12.67 -4.92 -4.67
N MET A 16 -12.70 -5.46 -3.44
CA MET A 16 -12.81 -4.65 -2.24
C MET A 16 -11.59 -3.76 -2.03
N LEU A 17 -10.38 -4.27 -2.29
CA LEU A 17 -9.16 -3.49 -2.14
C LEU A 17 -9.14 -2.30 -3.11
N ASN A 18 -9.55 -2.49 -4.37
CA ASN A 18 -9.62 -1.41 -5.35
C ASN A 18 -10.66 -0.36 -4.97
N ILE A 19 -11.85 -0.78 -4.52
CA ILE A 19 -12.89 0.15 -4.04
C ILE A 19 -12.37 0.98 -2.85
N VAL A 20 -11.73 0.32 -1.88
CA VAL A 20 -11.18 1.00 -0.70
C VAL A 20 -10.07 1.99 -1.09
N ILE A 21 -9.18 1.63 -2.01
CA ILE A 21 -8.13 2.53 -2.50
C ILE A 21 -8.73 3.75 -3.19
N ILE A 22 -9.68 3.55 -4.11
CA ILE A 22 -10.34 4.65 -4.82
C ILE A 22 -11.04 5.59 -3.82
N LEU A 23 -11.74 5.03 -2.83
CA LEU A 23 -12.42 5.81 -1.81
C LEU A 23 -11.43 6.62 -0.95
N ILE A 24 -10.33 5.99 -0.51
CA ILE A 24 -9.28 6.68 0.27
C ILE A 24 -8.64 7.79 -0.57
N MET A 25 -8.31 7.53 -1.82
CA MET A 25 -7.73 8.53 -2.72
C MET A 25 -8.67 9.72 -2.92
N TYR A 26 -9.97 9.46 -3.10
CA TYR A 26 -10.99 10.50 -3.20
C TYR A 26 -11.07 11.36 -1.93
N VAL A 27 -11.09 10.72 -0.74
CA VAL A 27 -11.13 11.45 0.55
C VAL A 27 -9.87 12.27 0.76
N VAL A 28 -8.69 11.70 0.51
CA VAL A 28 -7.40 12.41 0.62
C VAL A 28 -7.39 13.62 -0.30
N PHE A 29 -7.86 13.46 -1.53
CA PHE A 29 -7.94 14.56 -2.49
C PHE A 29 -8.88 15.67 -2.04
N LEU A 30 -10.09 15.34 -1.57
CA LEU A 30 -11.01 16.32 -1.01
C LEU A 30 -10.40 17.07 0.17
N LEU A 31 -9.69 16.36 1.07
CA LEU A 31 -9.01 17.00 2.20
C LEU A 31 -7.94 17.98 1.72
N ILE A 32 -7.15 17.62 0.72
CA ILE A 32 -6.11 18.51 0.20
C ILE A 32 -6.73 19.75 -0.44
N MET A 33 -7.79 19.59 -1.24
CA MET A 33 -8.48 20.71 -1.89
C MET A 33 -9.16 21.65 -0.88
N LEU A 34 -9.91 21.10 0.08
CA LEU A 34 -10.72 21.90 1.00
C LEU A 34 -9.89 22.55 2.11
N ALA A 35 -8.78 21.93 2.51
CA ALA A 35 -7.93 22.43 3.59
C ALA A 35 -6.67 23.16 3.08
N ASP A 36 -6.54 23.38 1.77
CA ASP A 36 -5.41 24.11 1.18
C ASP A 36 -4.05 23.57 1.66
N MET A 37 -3.93 22.24 1.73
CA MET A 37 -2.81 21.60 2.45
C MET A 37 -1.46 21.89 1.79
N THR A 38 -0.47 22.24 2.63
CA THR A 38 0.94 22.32 2.23
C THR A 38 1.58 20.94 2.22
N TYR A 39 2.72 20.79 1.54
CA TYR A 39 3.46 19.52 1.51
C TYR A 39 3.83 19.04 2.91
N ALA A 40 4.23 19.96 3.80
CA ALA A 40 4.52 19.64 5.19
C ALA A 40 3.29 19.05 5.90
N SER A 41 2.10 19.62 5.73
CA SER A 41 0.86 19.11 6.32
C SER A 41 0.48 17.72 5.78
N LEU A 42 0.64 17.49 4.47
CA LEU A 42 0.37 16.18 3.87
C LEU A 42 1.33 15.11 4.39
N TYR A 43 2.65 15.37 4.38
CA TYR A 43 3.62 14.41 4.89
C TYR A 43 3.42 14.14 6.37
N PHE A 44 3.03 15.15 7.15
CA PHE A 44 2.68 14.96 8.55
C PHE A 44 1.49 14.01 8.71
N LEU A 45 0.41 14.24 7.95
CA LEU A 45 -0.78 13.37 7.98
C LEU A 45 -0.43 11.94 7.59
N LEU A 46 0.30 11.74 6.49
CA LEU A 46 0.74 10.41 6.04
C LEU A 46 1.65 9.74 7.07
N GLY A 47 2.54 10.50 7.71
CA GLY A 47 3.41 10.04 8.78
C GLY A 47 2.62 9.54 9.99
N VAL A 48 1.63 10.31 10.46
CA VAL A 48 0.74 9.91 11.55
C VAL A 48 -0.05 8.66 11.19
N VAL A 49 -0.63 8.59 10.00
CA VAL A 49 -1.39 7.40 9.54
C VAL A 49 -0.49 6.17 9.49
N ALA A 50 0.71 6.27 8.92
CA ALA A 50 1.68 5.17 8.86
C ALA A 50 2.13 4.72 10.26
N PHE A 51 2.42 5.69 11.15
CA PHE A 51 2.83 5.41 12.52
C PHE A 51 1.73 4.69 13.30
N MET A 52 0.50 5.20 13.26
CA MET A 52 -0.65 4.59 13.91
C MET A 52 -0.93 3.18 13.37
N ASN A 53 -0.87 2.99 12.05
CA ASN A 53 -1.02 1.66 11.45
C ASN A 53 0.06 0.68 11.91
N GLY A 54 1.32 1.13 11.99
CA GLY A 54 2.42 0.33 12.52
C GLY A 54 2.21 -0.03 13.99
N LEU A 55 1.88 0.94 14.83
CA LEU A 55 1.69 0.77 16.26
C LEU A 55 0.48 -0.13 16.58
N ILE A 56 -0.69 0.16 16.02
CA ILE A 56 -1.90 -0.66 16.17
C ILE A 56 -1.62 -2.10 15.69
N GLY A 57 -0.88 -2.24 14.60
CA GLY A 57 -0.47 -3.53 14.07
C GLY A 57 0.36 -4.36 15.05
N LEU A 58 1.41 -3.76 15.63
CA LEU A 58 2.25 -4.41 16.63
C LEU A 58 1.46 -4.78 17.89
N LEU A 59 0.53 -3.91 18.33
CA LEU A 59 -0.33 -4.14 19.49
C LEU A 59 -1.34 -5.27 19.25
N LYS A 60 -1.92 -5.37 18.05
CA LYS A 60 -2.90 -6.41 17.68
C LYS A 60 -2.29 -7.81 17.53
N LYS A 61 -0.96 -7.94 17.60
CA LYS A 61 -0.21 -9.20 17.50
C LYS A 61 -0.71 -10.08 16.34
N GLU A 62 -1.29 -11.24 16.64
CA GLU A 62 -1.68 -12.24 15.64
C GLU A 62 -3.18 -12.24 15.29
N SER A 63 -3.90 -11.18 15.66
CA SER A 63 -5.33 -11.08 15.38
C SER A 63 -5.59 -11.00 13.88
N THR A 64 -6.53 -11.82 13.40
CA THR A 64 -7.06 -11.77 12.03
C THR A 64 -8.28 -10.87 11.90
N LYS A 65 -8.71 -10.21 12.98
CA LYS A 65 -9.92 -9.38 12.99
C LYS A 65 -9.74 -8.11 12.16
N TYR A 66 -10.66 -7.90 11.22
CA TYR A 66 -10.76 -6.69 10.42
C TYR A 66 -12.18 -6.14 10.47
N LEU A 67 -12.33 -4.84 10.19
CA LEU A 67 -13.65 -4.21 10.07
C LEU A 67 -14.44 -4.78 8.88
N LEU A 68 -13.74 -5.17 7.82
CA LEU A 68 -14.33 -5.76 6.62
C LEU A 68 -14.15 -7.28 6.65
N LEU A 69 -15.27 -8.00 6.68
CA LEU A 69 -15.31 -9.47 6.79
C LEU A 69 -14.49 -10.18 5.69
N ILE A 70 -14.41 -9.61 4.49
CA ILE A 70 -13.61 -10.19 3.41
C ILE A 70 -12.12 -10.24 3.74
N PHE A 71 -11.57 -9.21 4.39
CA PHE A 71 -10.16 -9.17 4.78
C PHE A 71 -9.88 -10.09 5.97
N GLU A 72 -10.83 -10.24 6.88
CA GLU A 72 -10.74 -11.23 7.96
C GLU A 72 -10.75 -12.67 7.42
N LYS A 73 -11.61 -12.97 6.45
CA LYS A 73 -11.66 -14.28 5.78
C LYS A 73 -10.32 -14.60 5.10
N VAL A 74 -9.77 -13.62 4.37
CA VAL A 74 -8.44 -13.76 3.75
C VAL A 74 -7.37 -13.98 4.80
N ALA A 75 -7.29 -13.13 5.83
CA ALA A 75 -6.26 -13.23 6.86
C ALA A 75 -6.29 -14.56 7.61
N THR A 76 -7.49 -15.09 7.89
CA THR A 76 -7.68 -16.38 8.54
C THR A 76 -7.18 -17.53 7.65
N TYR A 77 -7.49 -17.48 6.35
CA TYR A 77 -6.97 -18.45 5.39
C TYR A 77 -5.44 -18.38 5.27
N GLU A 78 -4.87 -17.19 5.11
CA GLU A 78 -3.42 -17.02 4.94
C GLU A 78 -2.64 -17.42 6.20
N LYS A 79 -3.15 -17.09 7.40
CA LYS A 79 -2.56 -17.52 8.67
C LYS A 79 -2.55 -19.05 8.77
N LYS A 80 -3.66 -19.72 8.43
CA LYS A 80 -3.74 -21.18 8.44
C LYS A 80 -2.77 -21.82 7.45
N LYS A 81 -2.56 -21.20 6.29
CA LYS A 81 -1.71 -21.75 5.23
C LYS A 81 -0.21 -21.55 5.47
N MET A 82 0.18 -20.40 6.00
CA MET A 82 1.59 -20.01 6.14
C MET A 82 2.15 -20.20 7.55
N GLY A 83 1.29 -20.33 8.58
CA GLY A 83 1.73 -20.49 9.97
C GLY A 83 2.63 -19.34 10.44
N LYS A 84 3.82 -19.67 10.95
CA LYS A 84 4.78 -18.70 11.52
C LYS A 84 5.28 -17.67 10.50
N GLU A 85 5.36 -18.01 9.22
CA GLU A 85 5.78 -17.05 8.18
C GLU A 85 4.75 -15.94 7.98
N TRP A 86 3.48 -16.21 8.24
CA TRP A 86 2.43 -15.17 8.23
C TRP A 86 2.72 -14.09 9.28
N GLU A 87 3.05 -14.51 10.50
CA GLU A 87 3.36 -13.60 11.62
C GLU A 87 4.62 -12.79 11.34
N LYS A 88 5.66 -13.43 10.80
CA LYS A 88 6.90 -12.76 10.41
C LYS A 88 6.65 -11.70 9.33
N GLN A 89 5.88 -12.04 8.29
CA GLN A 89 5.52 -11.10 7.23
C GLN A 89 4.69 -9.93 7.78
N ARG A 90 3.71 -10.19 8.66
CA ARG A 90 2.90 -9.15 9.31
C ARG A 90 3.73 -8.21 10.17
N ARG A 91 4.59 -8.77 11.03
CA ARG A 91 5.49 -7.99 11.88
C ARG A 91 6.42 -7.11 11.05
N LEU A 92 7.00 -7.66 9.98
CA LEU A 92 7.84 -6.90 9.06
C LEU A 92 7.06 -5.75 8.41
N SER A 93 5.82 -5.98 7.98
CA SER A 93 4.97 -4.93 7.42
C SER A 93 4.69 -3.80 8.41
N TYR A 94 4.49 -4.11 9.70
CA TYR A 94 4.32 -3.07 10.73
C TYR A 94 5.59 -2.27 10.99
N PHE A 95 6.75 -2.93 11.04
CA PHE A 95 8.03 -2.23 11.11
C PHE A 95 8.25 -1.33 9.89
N MET A 96 7.91 -1.80 8.69
CA MET A 96 8.00 -0.98 7.48
C MET A 96 7.09 0.25 7.54
N ASN A 97 5.89 0.14 8.12
CA ASN A 97 5.02 1.30 8.35
C ASN A 97 5.63 2.30 9.35
N ILE A 98 6.29 1.83 10.40
CA ILE A 98 7.01 2.70 11.34
C ILE A 98 8.19 3.39 10.64
N SER A 99 9.00 2.64 9.88
CA SER A 99 10.08 3.22 9.08
C SER A 99 9.58 4.25 8.08
N LEU A 100 8.45 3.98 7.41
CA LEU A 100 7.80 4.93 6.51
C LEU A 100 7.38 6.19 7.25
N SER A 101 6.83 6.07 8.46
CA SER A 101 6.44 7.24 9.25
C SER A 101 7.62 8.14 9.60
N ILE A 102 8.78 7.56 9.93
CA ILE A 102 10.03 8.31 10.19
C ILE A 102 10.46 9.06 8.92
N ILE A 103 10.41 8.39 7.76
CA ILE A 103 10.72 9.05 6.48
C ILE A 103 9.76 10.21 6.23
N MET A 104 8.46 10.03 6.48
CA MET A 104 7.46 11.09 6.29
C MET A 104 7.69 12.27 7.25
N PHE A 105 8.00 12.03 8.53
CA PHE A 105 8.34 13.11 9.47
C PHE A 105 9.64 13.84 9.09
N PHE A 106 10.60 13.12 8.53
CA PHE A 106 11.78 13.76 7.96
C PHE A 106 11.42 14.65 6.76
N GLN A 107 10.49 14.22 5.89
CA GLN A 107 9.97 15.05 4.80
C GLN A 107 9.27 16.32 5.31
N VAL A 108 8.54 16.25 6.43
CA VAL A 108 7.98 17.44 7.09
C VAL A 108 9.07 18.43 7.45
N TYR A 109 10.17 17.96 8.06
CA TYR A 109 11.28 18.81 8.43
C TYR A 109 11.93 19.50 7.21
N LEU A 110 12.08 18.78 6.10
CA LEU A 110 12.63 19.33 4.85
C LEU A 110 11.71 20.41 4.24
N HIS A 111 10.39 20.24 4.34
CA HIS A 111 9.41 21.15 3.75
C HIS A 111 8.83 22.17 4.75
N ARG A 112 9.38 22.28 5.96
CA ARG A 112 8.82 23.11 7.05
C ARG A 112 8.65 24.59 6.71
N ASN A 113 9.47 25.11 5.81
CA ASN A 113 9.46 26.51 5.36
C ASN A 113 8.86 26.67 3.96
N SER A 114 8.43 25.59 3.33
CA SER A 114 7.77 25.66 2.02
C SER A 114 6.34 26.16 2.22
N ILE A 115 5.99 27.18 1.45
CA ILE A 115 4.62 27.72 1.35
C ILE A 115 3.88 27.01 0.19
N ASP A 116 4.56 26.08 -0.49
CA ASP A 116 4.02 25.40 -1.65
C ASP A 116 2.87 24.50 -1.23
N LYS A 117 1.72 24.75 -1.86
CA LYS A 117 0.54 23.91 -1.71
C LYS A 117 0.75 22.62 -2.50
N VAL A 118 0.30 21.50 -1.92
CA VAL A 118 0.44 20.15 -2.52
C VAL A 118 -0.18 20.07 -3.91
N LEU A 119 -1.28 20.79 -4.11
CA LEU A 119 -2.18 20.61 -5.24
C LEU A 119 -2.55 21.97 -5.82
N GLN A 120 -1.61 22.54 -6.57
CA GLN A 120 -1.94 23.23 -7.83
C GLN A 120 -1.90 22.24 -9.01
N LEU A 121 -1.89 20.93 -8.75
CA LEU A 121 -1.83 19.90 -9.79
C LEU A 121 -3.21 19.70 -10.41
N ASP A 122 -3.26 19.67 -11.74
CA ASP A 122 -4.50 19.47 -12.48
C ASP A 122 -5.10 18.08 -12.24
N TRP A 123 -6.42 17.96 -12.38
CA TRP A 123 -7.17 16.70 -12.32
C TRP A 123 -6.54 15.51 -13.09
N PRO A 124 -5.92 15.69 -14.27
CA PRO A 124 -5.23 14.61 -14.98
C PRO A 124 -4.07 14.01 -14.20
N ILE A 125 -3.31 14.80 -13.44
CA ILE A 125 -2.17 14.29 -12.65
C ILE A 125 -2.69 13.44 -11.49
N LEU A 126 -3.78 13.85 -10.85
CA LEU A 126 -4.40 13.07 -9.78
C LEU A 126 -4.88 11.71 -10.29
N LEU A 127 -5.56 11.70 -11.45
CA LEU A 127 -6.04 10.48 -12.06
C LEU A 127 -4.87 9.56 -12.43
N LEU A 128 -3.78 10.13 -12.96
CA LEU A 128 -2.54 9.40 -13.25
C LEU A 128 -1.95 8.76 -11.99
N VAL A 129 -1.81 9.52 -10.90
CA VAL A 129 -1.31 9.01 -9.61
C VAL A 129 -2.20 7.90 -9.05
N THR A 130 -3.52 8.05 -9.16
CA THR A 130 -4.48 7.04 -8.70
C THR A 130 -4.35 5.74 -9.50
N ILE A 131 -4.23 5.83 -10.83
CA ILE A 131 -3.99 4.67 -11.70
C ILE A 131 -2.66 4.00 -11.34
N TRP A 132 -1.61 4.78 -11.09
CA TRP A 132 -0.31 4.25 -10.67
C TRP A 132 -0.39 3.47 -9.36
N ILE A 133 -1.03 4.04 -8.34
CA ILE A 133 -1.22 3.38 -7.04
C ILE A 133 -2.02 2.08 -7.22
N LEU A 134 -3.11 2.11 -7.99
CA LEU A 134 -3.88 0.92 -8.30
C LEU A 134 -3.03 -0.14 -9.01
N ALA A 135 -2.21 0.23 -9.99
CA ALA A 135 -1.34 -0.69 -10.70
C ALA A 135 -0.33 -1.34 -9.74
N VAL A 136 0.39 -0.55 -8.93
CA VAL A 136 1.36 -1.07 -7.95
C VAL A 136 0.69 -2.05 -6.99
N VAL A 137 -0.45 -1.66 -6.42
CA VAL A 137 -1.13 -2.46 -5.41
C VAL A 137 -1.71 -3.74 -6.03
N ASN A 138 -2.31 -3.69 -7.22
CA ASN A 138 -2.85 -4.88 -7.87
C ASN A 138 -1.75 -5.86 -8.29
N ILE A 139 -0.62 -5.36 -8.80
CA ILE A 139 0.54 -6.18 -9.12
C ILE A 139 1.11 -6.83 -7.86
N GLY A 140 1.28 -6.06 -6.78
CA GLY A 140 1.71 -6.58 -5.49
C GLY A 140 0.76 -7.65 -4.94
N LEU A 141 -0.54 -7.40 -5.02
CA LEU A 141 -1.58 -8.36 -4.60
C LEU A 141 -1.55 -9.63 -5.44
N PHE A 142 -1.37 -9.52 -6.77
CA PHE A 142 -1.24 -10.68 -7.66
C PHE A 142 -0.06 -11.55 -7.27
N PHE A 143 1.11 -10.96 -7.03
CA PHE A 143 2.27 -11.72 -6.58
C PHE A 143 2.07 -12.32 -5.20
N HIS A 144 1.47 -11.59 -4.26
CA HIS A 144 1.13 -12.11 -2.93
C HIS A 144 0.20 -13.32 -3.02
N VAL A 145 -0.89 -13.22 -3.78
CA VAL A 145 -1.86 -14.31 -4.00
C VAL A 145 -1.19 -15.51 -4.65
N ARG A 146 -0.46 -15.32 -5.76
CA ARG A 146 0.28 -16.41 -6.41
C ARG A 146 1.25 -17.10 -5.45
N ASN A 147 1.95 -16.30 -4.65
CA ASN A 147 2.91 -16.80 -3.68
C ASN A 147 2.26 -17.60 -2.56
N VAL A 148 1.13 -17.15 -2.03
CA VAL A 148 0.42 -17.84 -0.95
C VAL A 148 -0.34 -19.04 -1.49
N ASP A 149 -0.95 -18.94 -2.66
CA ASP A 149 -1.84 -19.97 -3.19
C ASP A 149 -1.09 -21.12 -3.89
N CYS A 150 0.06 -20.86 -4.52
CA CYS A 150 0.85 -21.86 -5.24
C CYS A 150 2.04 -22.45 -4.46
N SER A 151 2.39 -21.95 -3.27
CA SER A 151 3.50 -22.52 -2.48
C SER A 151 3.05 -23.74 -1.67
N SER A 152 3.90 -24.77 -1.65
CA SER A 152 3.77 -25.87 -0.71
C SER A 152 4.14 -25.41 0.71
N PRO A 153 3.52 -25.96 1.76
CA PRO A 153 3.65 -25.43 3.13
C PRO A 153 5.07 -25.42 3.72
N ASN A 154 6.06 -26.07 3.10
CA ASN A 154 7.40 -26.27 3.69
C ASN A 154 8.61 -25.77 2.89
N LEU A 155 8.48 -25.31 1.65
CA LEU A 155 9.65 -24.85 0.90
C LEU A 155 9.36 -23.57 0.13
N TRP A 156 10.33 -22.65 0.16
CA TRP A 156 10.53 -21.56 -0.81
C TRP A 156 10.08 -20.14 -0.46
N TYR A 157 9.76 -19.81 0.79
CA TYR A 157 9.25 -18.46 1.07
C TYR A 157 10.31 -17.33 1.00
N THR A 158 11.60 -17.62 1.21
CA THR A 158 12.49 -16.56 1.77
C THR A 158 13.62 -16.03 0.89
N ARG A 159 14.09 -16.72 -0.17
CA ARG A 159 15.40 -16.35 -0.79
C ARG A 159 15.38 -15.60 -2.13
N LYS A 160 14.36 -15.76 -2.97
CA LYS A 160 14.32 -15.10 -4.30
C LYS A 160 13.32 -13.94 -4.45
N LYS A 161 12.51 -13.63 -3.42
CA LYS A 161 11.44 -12.63 -3.51
C LYS A 161 11.87 -11.18 -3.31
N ASN A 162 12.89 -10.91 -2.50
CA ASN A 162 13.31 -9.53 -2.24
C ASN A 162 13.86 -8.85 -3.49
N LEU A 163 14.66 -9.56 -4.30
CA LEU A 163 15.16 -9.04 -5.57
C LEU A 163 14.01 -8.70 -6.54
N PHE A 164 12.99 -9.56 -6.62
CA PHE A 164 11.85 -9.34 -7.49
C PHE A 164 10.99 -8.13 -7.07
N ILE A 165 10.77 -7.95 -5.77
CA ILE A 165 10.05 -6.79 -5.22
C ILE A 165 10.85 -5.50 -5.47
N ILE A 166 12.17 -5.53 -5.30
CA ILE A 166 13.06 -4.40 -5.57
C ILE A 166 13.04 -4.06 -7.07
N SER A 167 13.12 -5.04 -7.97
CA SER A 167 13.04 -4.81 -9.42
C SER A 167 11.70 -4.21 -9.85
N ILE A 168 10.59 -4.66 -9.27
CA ILE A 168 9.27 -4.04 -9.50
C ILE A 168 9.26 -2.60 -9.00
N GLY A 169 9.77 -2.35 -7.79
CA GLY A 169 9.87 -0.99 -7.24
C GLY A 169 10.66 -0.05 -8.15
N ILE A 170 11.83 -0.49 -8.64
CA ILE A 170 12.67 0.27 -9.57
C ILE A 170 11.94 0.54 -10.88
N PHE A 171 11.28 -0.47 -11.46
CA PHE A 171 10.50 -0.31 -12.69
C PHE A 171 9.38 0.73 -12.54
N PHE A 172 8.68 0.72 -11.40
CA PHE A 172 7.64 1.70 -11.10
C PHE A 172 8.20 3.11 -10.88
N VAL A 173 9.35 3.26 -10.24
CA VAL A 173 10.02 4.56 -10.12
C VAL A 173 10.36 5.12 -11.50
N ILE A 174 10.95 4.31 -12.38
CA ILE A 174 11.31 4.71 -13.74
C ILE A 174 10.06 5.16 -14.52
N LEU A 175 8.98 4.38 -14.46
CA LEU A 175 7.72 4.73 -15.14
C LEU A 175 7.04 5.99 -14.58
N THR A 176 7.12 6.20 -13.26
CA THR A 176 6.56 7.40 -12.63
C THR A 176 7.36 8.63 -13.06
N VAL A 177 8.69 8.54 -13.03
CA VAL A 177 9.58 9.63 -13.47
C VAL A 177 9.38 9.91 -14.96
N SER A 178 9.29 8.88 -15.81
CA SER A 178 9.11 9.08 -17.26
C SER A 178 7.75 9.69 -17.60
N SER A 179 6.66 9.24 -16.96
CA SER A 179 5.33 9.84 -17.15
C SER A 179 5.27 11.29 -16.67
N PHE A 180 5.98 11.62 -15.58
CA PHE A 180 6.08 12.99 -15.08
C PHE A 180 6.89 13.89 -16.03
N ILE A 181 8.02 13.39 -16.56
CA ILE A 181 8.81 14.07 -17.59
C ILE A 181 7.96 14.32 -18.83
N ILE A 182 7.27 13.30 -19.36
CA ILE A 182 6.41 13.44 -20.55
C ILE A 182 5.33 14.49 -20.30
N TYR A 183 4.70 14.49 -19.13
CA TYR A 183 3.69 15.49 -18.78
C TYR A 183 4.26 16.92 -18.79
N ILE A 184 5.45 17.14 -18.19
CA ILE A 184 6.11 18.46 -18.19
C ILE A 184 6.45 18.94 -19.60
N TYR A 185 6.89 18.05 -20.50
CA TYR A 185 7.28 18.43 -21.87
C TYR A 185 6.13 18.44 -22.88
N ALA A 186 4.97 17.89 -22.53
CA ALA A 186 3.77 17.90 -23.37
C ALA A 186 2.85 19.10 -23.11
N LEU A 187 3.17 19.92 -22.10
CA LEU A 187 2.50 21.16 -21.71
C LEU A 187 3.34 22.37 -22.14
#